data_AF-A0A2S9TBT2-F1
#
_entry.id   AF-A0A2S9TBT2-F1
#
_cell.length_a   1.000
_cell.length_b   1.000
_cell.length_c   1.000
_cell.angle_alpha   90.00
_cell.angle_beta   90.00
_cell.angle_gamma   90.00
#
_symmetry.space_group_name_H-M   'P 1'
#
loop_
_entity.id
_entity.type
_entity.pdbx_description
1 polymer ?
#
loop_
_entity_poly.entity_id
_entity_poly.type
_entity_poly.pdbx_seq_one_letter_code
_entity_poly.pdbx_strand_id
1 'polypeptide(L)' 'MKIPYNNYEDEELFNSLNELENSFATKDYRYFLKQEEFLLITKDEQKESINVSKYIFKTDKINVFKYEK' A
#
# COMPACT_ATOMS: atom_id res chain seq x y z
N MET A 1 15.00 12.69 -1.55
CA MET A 1 14.40 13.87 -0.88
C MET A 1 14.13 13.46 0.56
N LYS A 2 14.78 14.07 1.56
CA LYS A 2 14.41 13.87 2.97
C LYS A 2 13.46 15.00 3.35
N ILE A 3 12.25 14.66 3.76
CA ILE A 3 11.27 15.63 4.26
C ILE A 3 11.73 16.01 5.69
N PRO A 4 11.94 17.31 6.00
CA PRO A 4 12.26 17.73 7.36
C PRO A 4 10.98 17.80 8.22
N TYR A 5 11.10 17.50 9.51
CA TYR A 5 9.97 17.48 10.47
C TYR A 5 10.24 18.40 11.67
N ASN A 6 9.22 19.14 12.11
CA ASN A 6 9.33 20.19 13.12
C ASN A 6 8.55 19.90 14.43
N ASN A 7 7.86 18.76 14.55
CA ASN A 7 7.19 18.33 15.79
C ASN A 7 7.08 16.78 15.92
N TYR A 8 6.58 16.28 17.07
CA TYR A 8 6.48 14.85 17.38
C TYR A 8 5.41 14.10 16.55
N GLU A 9 4.31 14.75 16.19
CA GLU A 9 3.25 14.13 15.36
C GLU A 9 3.73 13.88 13.93
N ASP A 10 4.55 14.80 13.42
CA ASP A 10 5.24 14.72 12.14
C ASP A 10 6.24 13.54 12.11
N GLU A 11 6.90 13.26 13.24
CA GLU A 11 7.82 12.13 13.40
C GLU A 11 7.08 10.77 13.38
N GLU A 12 5.93 10.66 14.05
CA GLU A 12 5.11 9.45 14.05
C GLU A 12 4.61 9.10 12.63
N LEU A 13 4.12 10.11 11.90
CA LEU A 13 3.66 9.93 10.52
C LEU A 13 4.83 9.53 9.61
N PHE A 14 5.99 10.17 9.75
CA PHE A 14 7.18 9.80 8.99
C PHE A 14 7.62 8.36 9.22
N ASN A 15 7.69 7.94 10.49
CA ASN A 15 8.08 6.59 10.84
C ASN A 15 7.08 5.57 10.25
N SER A 16 5.78 5.86 10.35
CA SER A 16 4.74 5.03 9.74
C SER A 16 4.89 4.92 8.22
N LEU A 17 5.23 6.01 7.53
CA LEU A 17 5.47 6.00 6.09
C LEU A 17 6.72 5.21 5.70
N ASN A 18 7.81 5.33 6.47
CA ASN A 18 9.02 4.54 6.25
C ASN A 18 8.78 3.05 6.48
N GLU A 19 8.01 2.68 7.50
CA GLU A 19 7.60 1.29 7.73
C GLU A 19 6.79 0.75 6.55
N LEU A 20 5.84 1.53 6.03
CA LEU A 20 5.07 1.15 4.85
C LEU A 20 5.95 0.97 3.61
N GLU A 21 6.88 1.88 3.36
CA GLU A 21 7.83 1.77 2.25
C GLU A 21 8.67 0.49 2.38
N ASN A 22 9.19 0.20 3.57
CA ASN A 22 9.93 -1.03 3.85
C ASN A 22 9.07 -2.29 3.68
N SER A 23 7.81 -2.28 4.13
CA SER A 23 6.87 -3.39 3.92
C SER A 23 6.65 -3.66 2.44
N PHE A 24 6.47 -2.62 1.61
CA PHE A 24 6.34 -2.78 0.17
C PHE A 24 7.63 -3.27 -0.52
N ALA A 25 8.80 -2.82 -0.07
CA ALA A 25 10.08 -3.22 -0.62
C ALA A 25 10.45 -4.68 -0.28
N THR A 26 10.19 -5.08 0.97
CA THR A 26 10.48 -6.43 1.47
C THR A 26 9.36 -7.44 1.23
N LYS A 27 8.20 -6.97 0.77
CA LYS A 27 6.94 -7.74 0.63
C LYS A 27 6.46 -8.34 1.96
N ASP A 28 6.76 -7.68 3.07
CA ASP A 28 6.28 -8.06 4.40
C ASP A 28 4.95 -7.37 4.71
N TYR A 29 3.85 -8.09 4.47
CA TYR A 29 2.48 -7.60 4.61
C TYR A 29 1.75 -8.13 5.83
N ARG A 30 2.47 -8.56 6.88
CA ARG A 30 1.86 -9.18 8.07
C ARG A 30 0.79 -8.32 8.76
N TYR A 31 0.89 -6.99 8.64
CA TYR A 31 -0.06 -6.03 9.24
C TYR A 31 -1.12 -5.51 8.25
N PHE A 32 -1.18 -6.05 7.04
CA PHE A 32 -2.14 -5.65 6.02
C PHE A 32 -3.31 -6.62 6.00
N LEU A 33 -4.52 -6.09 5.80
CA LEU A 33 -5.66 -6.92 5.44
C LEU A 33 -5.48 -7.39 3.99
N LYS A 34 -5.37 -8.70 3.80
CA LYS A 34 -5.32 -9.33 2.48
C LYS A 34 -6.71 -9.75 2.03
N GLN A 35 -7.10 -9.36 0.83
CA GLN A 35 -8.32 -9.84 0.15
C GLN A 35 -8.01 -10.24 -1.30
N GLU A 36 -8.76 -11.18 -1.84
CA GLU A 36 -8.78 -11.43 -3.29
C GLU A 36 -9.70 -10.43 -3.97
N GLU A 37 -9.29 -9.91 -5.12
CA GLU A 37 -10.08 -8.95 -5.89
C GLU A 37 -9.92 -9.24 -7.39
N PHE A 38 -11.03 -9.17 -8.11
CA PHE A 38 -11.02 -9.26 -9.56
C PHE A 38 -10.95 -7.86 -10.15
N LEU A 39 -9.84 -7.54 -10.82
CA LEU A 39 -9.69 -6.28 -11.54
C LEU A 39 -10.01 -6.48 -13.02
N LEU A 40 -10.76 -5.54 -13.58
CA LEU A 40 -10.98 -5.45 -15.02
C LEU A 40 -9.91 -4.51 -15.61
N ILE A 41 -8.98 -5.07 -16.38
CA ILE A 41 -7.92 -4.30 -17.04
C ILE A 41 -8.16 -4.21 -18.54
N THR A 42 -7.70 -3.14 -19.16
CA THR A 42 -7.63 -3.03 -20.62
C THR A 42 -6.22 -3.40 -21.06
N LYS A 43 -6.10 -4.40 -21.93
CA LYS A 43 -4.85 -4.83 -22.54
C LYS A 43 -5.08 -5.03 -24.03
N ASP A 44 -4.28 -4.38 -24.87
CA ASP A 44 -4.38 -4.47 -26.33
C ASP A 44 -5.82 -4.22 -26.84
N GLU A 45 -6.45 -3.17 -26.31
CA GLU A 45 -7.85 -2.77 -26.59
C GLU A 45 -8.93 -3.78 -26.15
N GLN A 46 -8.55 -4.90 -25.52
CA GLN A 46 -9.46 -5.90 -24.97
C GLN A 46 -9.59 -5.77 -23.45
N LYS A 47 -10.75 -6.14 -22.90
CA LYS A 47 -10.97 -6.19 -21.45
C LYS A 47 -10.68 -7.59 -20.91
N GLU A 48 -9.81 -7.68 -19.92
CA GLU A 48 -9.44 -8.91 -19.21
C GLU A 48 -9.82 -8.78 -17.74
N SER A 49 -10.37 -9.85 -17.15
CA SER A 49 -10.54 -9.96 -15.70
C SER A 49 -9.36 -10.74 -15.11
N ILE A 50 -8.64 -10.11 -14.19
CA ILE A 50 -7.53 -10.74 -13.48
C ILE A 50 -7.86 -10.89 -12.00
N ASN A 51 -7.59 -12.06 -11.42
CA ASN A 51 -7.58 -12.23 -9.97
C ASN A 51 -6.24 -11.70 -9.43
N VAL A 52 -6.30 -10.84 -8.41
CA VAL A 52 -5.14 -10.28 -7.72
C VAL A 52 -5.35 -10.34 -6.21
N SER A 53 -4.25 -10.40 -5.47
CA SER A 53 -4.25 -10.10 -4.04
C SER A 53 -4.22 -8.60 -3.83
N LYS A 54 -5.11 -8.07 -2.99
CA LYS A 54 -5.08 -6.70 -2.50
C LYS A 54 -4.70 -6.68 -1.03
N TYR A 55 -3.69 -5.88 -0.71
CA TYR A 55 -3.22 -5.62 0.64
C TYR A 55 -3.65 -4.22 1.04
N ILE A 56 -4.35 -4.08 2.16
CA ILE A 56 -4.89 -2.81 2.65
C ILE A 56 -4.31 -2.53 4.04
N PHE A 57 -3.78 -1.32 4.23
CA PHE A 57 -3.37 -0.81 5.53
C PHE A 57 -4.09 0.51 5.81
N LYS A 58 -4.72 0.59 6.98
CA LYS A 58 -5.53 1.75 7.38
C LYS A 58 -5.34 2.07 8.86
N THR A 59 -5.04 3.34 9.13
CA THR A 59 -5.06 3.98 10.45
C THR A 59 -5.94 5.24 10.37
N ASP A 60 -6.02 6.01 11.45
CA ASP A 60 -6.76 7.27 11.46
C ASP A 60 -6.12 8.34 10.54
N LYS A 61 -4.81 8.25 10.30
CA LYS A 61 -4.02 9.21 9.50
C LYS A 61 -3.66 8.69 8.10
N ILE A 62 -3.61 7.36 7.88
CA ILE A 62 -3.10 6.75 6.65
C ILE A 62 -4.10 5.74 6.10
N ASN A 63 -4.33 5.77 4.79
CA ASN A 63 -5.08 4.73 4.08
C ASN A 63 -4.36 4.40 2.78
N VAL A 64 -3.77 3.21 2.69
CA VAL A 64 -3.00 2.76 1.52
C VAL A 64 -3.40 1.34 1.13
N PHE A 65 -3.29 1.04 -0.16
CA PHE A 65 -3.50 -0.31 -0.67
C PHE A 65 -2.54 -0.62 -1.81
N LYS A 66 -2.26 -1.92 -2.01
CA LYS A 66 -1.43 -2.44 -3.09
C LYS A 66 -2.06 -3.69 -3.67
N TYR A 67 -2.05 -3.80 -5.00
CA TYR A 67 -2.40 -5.03 -5.71
C TYR A 67 -1.12 -5.80 -6.09
N GLU A 68 -1.14 -7.12 -5.93
CA GLU A 68 -0.10 -8.03 -6.44
C GLU A 68 -0.75 -9.24 -7.14
N LYS A 69 -0.13 -9.69 -8.23
CA LYS A 69 -0.50 -10.88 -9.00
C LYS A 69 0.52 -11.98 -8.76
#